data_AF-A0A7Y7ZAB6-F1
#
_entry.id   AF-A0A7Y7ZAB6-F1
#
_cell.length_a   1.000
_cell.length_b   1.000
_cell.length_c   1.000
_cell.angle_alpha   90.00
_cell.angle_beta   90.00
_cell.angle_gamma   90.00
#
_symmetry.space_group_name_H-M   'P 1'
#
loop_
_entity.id
_entity.type
_entity.pdbx_description
1 polymer ?
#
loop_
_entity_poly.entity_id
_entity_poly.type
_entity_poly.pdbx_seq_one_letter_code
_entity_poly.pdbx_strand_id
1 'polypeptide(L)'
;MNRRILLLGGVTEALAIARQLGPEHVYSLAGIGRVPQGLACQVRVGGYGGAEGLAAYLREAGITLLIDATHPYAAQISHNAAAAARAVGIPCWALRRPAWQAQPGDDWREVEDWAGLIHALKPFRRPLFTLGREPLQHLDEIPPEQFWTLRALQACPGNDRCEVIGARGPFHLDDERVLFARRDIDVLVSKNSGSVATEPKLEVARELGVPVLILKRPTLPQVDAEFTRYCLLLSALHL
;
A
#
# COMPACT_ATOMS: atom_id res chain seq x y z
N MET A 1 -6.62 13.72 -30.08
CA MET A 1 -5.88 12.43 -30.02
C MET A 1 -6.58 11.56 -29.01
N ASN A 2 -6.95 10.33 -29.36
CA ASN A 2 -7.64 9.43 -28.44
C ASN A 2 -6.63 8.93 -27.40
N ARG A 3 -6.80 9.29 -26.12
CA ARG A 3 -5.88 8.89 -25.05
C ARG A 3 -6.17 7.45 -24.66
N ARG A 4 -5.19 6.54 -24.79
CA ARG A 4 -5.22 5.21 -24.17
C ARG A 4 -4.42 5.22 -22.89
N ILE A 5 -5.07 4.87 -21.77
CA ILE A 5 -4.51 4.97 -20.41
C ILE A 5 -4.13 3.57 -19.91
N LEU A 6 -2.94 3.46 -19.32
CA LEU A 6 -2.60 2.38 -18.40
C LEU A 6 -2.61 2.94 -16.97
N LEU A 7 -3.51 2.44 -16.13
CA LEU A 7 -3.59 2.76 -14.72
C LEU A 7 -2.97 1.62 -13.91
N LEU A 8 -1.78 1.84 -13.35
CA LEU A 8 -1.19 0.95 -12.35
C LEU A 8 -1.86 1.22 -11.00
N GLY A 9 -2.35 0.19 -10.32
CA GLY A 9 -3.06 0.40 -9.05
C GLY A 9 -2.92 -0.72 -8.04
N GLY A 10 -4.01 -0.99 -7.32
CA GLY A 10 -4.02 -1.86 -6.13
C GLY A 10 -4.39 -1.14 -4.83
N VAL A 11 -4.80 0.13 -4.91
CA VAL A 11 -5.38 0.90 -3.79
C VAL A 11 -6.81 1.34 -4.12
N THR A 12 -7.55 1.75 -3.11
CA THR A 12 -8.96 2.17 -3.23
C THR A 12 -9.15 3.29 -4.24
N GLU A 13 -8.26 4.28 -4.24
CA GLU A 13 -8.33 5.43 -5.15
C GLU A 13 -8.11 5.03 -6.61
N ALA A 14 -7.19 4.09 -6.88
CA ALA A 14 -6.99 3.57 -8.23
C ALA A 14 -8.22 2.81 -8.72
N LEU A 15 -8.87 2.03 -7.86
CA LEU A 15 -10.14 1.37 -8.20
C LEU A 15 -11.26 2.39 -8.48
N ALA A 16 -11.30 3.51 -7.74
CA ALA A 16 -12.27 4.58 -7.98
C ALA A 16 -12.05 5.22 -9.37
N ILE A 17 -10.81 5.43 -9.78
CA ILE A 17 -10.48 5.91 -11.14
C ILE A 17 -10.85 4.84 -12.18
N ALA A 18 -10.48 3.58 -11.97
CA ALA A 18 -10.74 2.49 -12.90
C ALA A 18 -12.24 2.31 -13.22
N ARG A 19 -13.13 2.61 -12.28
CA ARG A 19 -14.58 2.59 -12.49
C ARG A 19 -15.10 3.64 -13.48
N GLN A 20 -14.32 4.71 -13.71
CA GLN A 20 -14.65 5.77 -14.68
C GLN A 20 -13.97 5.54 -16.04
N LEU A 21 -13.12 4.53 -16.16
CA LEU A 21 -12.37 4.26 -17.38
C LEU A 21 -13.20 3.41 -18.37
N GLY A 22 -13.17 3.80 -19.65
CA GLY A 22 -13.78 3.08 -20.77
C GLY A 22 -12.99 1.82 -21.22
N PRO A 23 -13.58 1.02 -22.13
CA PRO A 23 -13.06 -0.28 -22.57
C PRO A 23 -11.71 -0.26 -23.28
N GLU A 24 -11.29 0.89 -23.79
CA GLU A 24 -9.99 1.10 -24.43
C GLU A 24 -8.83 1.19 -23.42
N HIS A 25 -9.13 1.55 -22.17
CA HIS A 25 -8.13 1.72 -21.11
C HIS A 25 -7.83 0.41 -20.37
N VAL A 26 -6.71 0.39 -19.65
CA VAL A 26 -6.25 -0.79 -18.90
C VAL A 26 -6.03 -0.42 -17.44
N TYR A 27 -6.67 -1.17 -16.55
CA TYR A 27 -6.35 -1.19 -15.12
C TYR A 27 -5.44 -2.38 -14.79
N SER A 28 -4.31 -2.12 -14.17
CA SER A 28 -3.27 -3.13 -13.93
C SER A 28 -2.99 -3.36 -12.45
N LEU A 29 -2.93 -4.64 -12.08
CA LEU A 29 -2.79 -5.13 -10.71
C LEU A 29 -1.64 -6.12 -10.59
N ALA A 30 -0.93 -6.09 -9.46
CA ALA A 30 0.12 -7.07 -9.16
C ALA A 30 -0.41 -8.50 -8.89
N GLY A 31 -1.70 -8.65 -8.55
CA GLY A 31 -2.32 -9.95 -8.25
C GLY A 31 -2.27 -10.40 -6.79
N ILE A 32 -1.88 -9.53 -5.86
CA ILE A 32 -1.77 -9.84 -4.42
C ILE A 32 -3.16 -9.90 -3.74
N GLY A 33 -4.15 -9.17 -4.27
CA GLY A 33 -5.50 -9.08 -3.72
C GLY A 33 -6.58 -9.60 -4.67
N ARG A 34 -7.85 -9.36 -4.33
CA ARG A 34 -8.98 -9.71 -5.19
C ARG A 34 -8.97 -8.85 -6.44
N VAL A 35 -9.14 -9.49 -7.60
CA VAL A 35 -9.35 -8.79 -8.88
C VAL A 35 -10.78 -8.24 -8.91
N PRO A 36 -10.98 -6.92 -9.15
CA PRO A 36 -12.31 -6.35 -9.25
C PRO A 36 -13.05 -6.87 -10.49
N GLN A 37 -14.36 -6.99 -10.37
CA GLN A 37 -15.25 -7.42 -11.46
C GLN A 37 -16.16 -6.26 -11.88
N GLY A 38 -16.73 -6.35 -13.09
CA GLY A 38 -17.69 -5.38 -13.59
C GLY A 38 -17.10 -4.00 -13.93
N LEU A 39 -15.79 -3.91 -14.20
CA LEU A 39 -15.18 -2.71 -14.74
C LEU A 39 -15.41 -2.65 -16.25
N ALA A 40 -15.68 -1.45 -16.78
CA ALA A 40 -15.79 -1.23 -18.22
C ALA A 40 -14.41 -1.31 -18.92
N CYS A 41 -13.36 -0.83 -18.26
CA CYS A 41 -11.98 -0.95 -18.73
C CYS A 41 -11.44 -2.39 -18.66
N GLN A 42 -10.41 -2.66 -19.44
CA GLN A 42 -9.70 -3.94 -19.39
C GLN A 42 -8.95 -4.09 -18.06
N VAL A 43 -8.87 -5.31 -17.54
CA VAL A 43 -8.11 -5.61 -16.31
C VAL A 43 -6.95 -6.54 -16.63
N ARG A 44 -5.74 -6.11 -16.29
CA ARG A 44 -4.51 -6.91 -16.41
C ARG A 44 -3.99 -7.28 -15.04
N VAL A 45 -3.57 -8.53 -14.86
CA VAL A 45 -2.98 -9.03 -13.62
C VAL A 45 -1.60 -9.61 -13.89
N GLY A 46 -0.64 -9.29 -13.04
CA GLY A 46 0.71 -9.85 -13.07
C GLY A 46 1.79 -8.82 -13.39
N GLY A 47 3.05 -9.23 -13.23
CA GLY A 47 4.21 -8.38 -13.47
C GLY A 47 4.42 -8.02 -14.95
N TYR A 48 5.37 -7.12 -15.17
CA TYR A 48 5.82 -6.67 -16.48
C TYR A 48 7.25 -7.10 -16.82
N GLY A 49 8.00 -7.71 -15.89
CA GLY A 49 9.43 -8.00 -16.11
C GLY A 49 10.31 -6.75 -16.01
N GLY A 50 10.07 -5.89 -15.01
CA GLY A 50 10.85 -4.66 -14.82
C GLY A 50 10.41 -3.50 -15.72
N ALA A 51 11.26 -2.47 -15.79
CA ALA A 51 11.00 -1.27 -16.59
C ALA A 51 11.00 -1.56 -18.10
N GLU A 52 11.89 -2.43 -18.57
CA GLU A 52 12.00 -2.78 -20.00
C GLU A 52 10.76 -3.52 -20.51
N GLY A 53 10.30 -4.53 -19.78
CA GLY A 53 9.09 -5.25 -20.17
C GLY A 53 7.82 -4.39 -20.00
N LEU A 54 7.81 -3.43 -19.07
CA LEU A 54 6.74 -2.43 -19.03
C LEU A 54 6.79 -1.52 -20.26
N ALA A 55 7.97 -1.07 -20.69
CA ALA A 55 8.12 -0.25 -21.89
C ALA A 55 7.69 -1.01 -23.16
N ALA A 56 8.04 -2.29 -23.28
CA ALA A 56 7.55 -3.16 -24.37
C ALA A 56 6.01 -3.20 -24.39
N TYR A 57 5.40 -3.47 -23.23
CA TYR A 57 3.94 -3.48 -23.11
C TYR A 57 3.30 -2.13 -23.49
N LEU A 58 3.85 -1.01 -23.03
CA LEU A 58 3.34 0.33 -23.34
C LEU A 58 3.29 0.56 -24.87
N ARG A 59 4.33 0.14 -25.61
CA ARG A 59 4.39 0.24 -27.07
C ARG A 59 3.38 -0.69 -27.75
N GLU A 60 3.41 -1.98 -27.40
CA GLU A 60 2.56 -3.01 -28.00
C GLU A 60 1.07 -2.71 -27.79
N ALA A 61 0.70 -2.26 -26.59
CA ALA A 61 -0.66 -1.89 -26.26
C ALA A 61 -1.03 -0.46 -26.73
N GLY A 62 -0.12 0.30 -27.34
CA GLY A 62 -0.41 1.66 -27.80
C GLY A 62 -0.88 2.59 -26.67
N ILE A 63 -0.29 2.45 -25.48
CA ILE A 63 -0.58 3.31 -24.34
C ILE A 63 0.02 4.70 -24.58
N THR A 64 -0.79 5.73 -24.36
CA THR A 64 -0.40 7.13 -24.56
C THR A 64 -0.29 7.93 -23.26
N LEU A 65 -0.75 7.36 -22.14
CA LEU A 65 -0.62 7.93 -20.81
C LEU A 65 -0.49 6.81 -19.78
N LEU A 66 0.57 6.86 -18.98
CA LEU A 66 0.78 5.99 -17.84
C LEU A 66 0.38 6.71 -16.56
N ILE A 67 -0.45 6.09 -15.72
CA ILE A 67 -0.85 6.61 -14.42
C ILE A 67 -0.39 5.64 -13.33
N ASP A 68 0.49 6.10 -12.45
CA ASP A 68 0.88 5.38 -11.25
C ASP A 68 0.02 5.79 -10.06
N ALA A 69 -0.99 4.98 -9.77
CA ALA A 69 -1.82 5.04 -8.57
C ALA A 69 -1.57 3.83 -7.65
N THR A 70 -0.34 3.34 -7.59
CA THR A 70 0.04 2.22 -6.73
C THR A 70 0.19 2.65 -5.25
N HIS A 71 0.36 1.67 -4.35
CA HIS A 71 0.56 1.95 -2.92
C HIS A 71 1.85 2.77 -2.69
N PRO A 72 1.92 3.71 -1.72
CA PRO A 72 3.13 4.51 -1.48
C PRO A 72 4.42 3.73 -1.21
N TYR A 73 4.30 2.47 -0.80
CA TYR A 73 5.44 1.55 -0.57
C TYR A 73 5.74 0.64 -1.78
N ALA A 74 5.00 0.76 -2.87
CA ALA A 74 5.24 0.02 -4.11
C ALA A 74 6.32 0.72 -4.97
N ALA A 75 7.39 1.20 -4.34
CA ALA A 75 8.38 2.08 -4.96
C ALA A 75 9.04 1.46 -6.20
N GLN A 76 9.27 0.15 -6.22
CA GLN A 76 9.88 -0.52 -7.37
C GLN A 76 9.03 -0.36 -8.65
N ILE A 77 7.72 -0.59 -8.57
CA ILE A 77 6.85 -0.45 -9.75
C ILE A 77 6.69 1.03 -10.12
N SER A 78 6.71 1.96 -9.16
CA SER A 78 6.76 3.39 -9.44
C SER A 78 8.01 3.80 -10.22
N HIS A 79 9.20 3.34 -9.81
CA HIS A 79 10.44 3.57 -10.55
C HIS A 79 10.41 2.95 -11.95
N ASN A 80 9.90 1.73 -12.07
CA ASN A 80 9.73 1.07 -13.36
C ASN A 80 8.78 1.86 -14.27
N ALA A 81 7.68 2.40 -13.72
CA ALA A 81 6.71 3.20 -14.45
C ALA A 81 7.34 4.48 -15.03
N ALA A 82 8.02 5.26 -14.19
CA ALA A 82 8.69 6.48 -14.64
C ALA A 82 9.79 6.19 -15.68
N ALA A 83 10.59 5.14 -15.48
CA ALA A 83 11.62 4.74 -16.44
C ALA A 83 11.03 4.27 -17.77
N ALA A 84 9.98 3.43 -17.73
CA ALA A 84 9.33 2.90 -18.93
C ALA A 84 8.65 4.01 -19.74
N ALA A 85 7.91 4.92 -19.08
CA ALA A 85 7.26 6.04 -19.73
C ALA A 85 8.25 6.95 -20.46
N ARG A 86 9.38 7.30 -19.82
CA ARG A 86 10.48 8.04 -20.46
C ARG A 86 11.06 7.30 -21.66
N ALA A 87 11.29 5.98 -21.53
CA ALA A 87 11.87 5.17 -22.60
C ALA A 87 10.98 5.06 -23.85
N VAL A 88 9.66 5.22 -23.71
CA VAL A 88 8.71 5.19 -24.82
C VAL A 88 8.21 6.58 -25.24
N GLY A 89 8.60 7.64 -24.52
CA GLY A 89 8.24 9.01 -24.83
C GLY A 89 6.77 9.37 -24.55
N ILE A 90 6.16 8.77 -23.51
CA ILE A 90 4.77 9.11 -23.10
C ILE A 90 4.76 9.76 -21.71
N PRO A 91 3.75 10.59 -21.39
CA PRO A 91 3.59 11.13 -20.05
C PRO A 91 3.34 10.04 -19.01
N CYS A 92 3.96 10.22 -17.85
CA CYS A 92 3.69 9.50 -16.61
C CYS A 92 3.07 10.47 -15.60
N TRP A 93 1.87 10.17 -15.13
CA TRP A 93 1.24 10.88 -14.02
C TRP A 93 1.24 9.98 -12.78
N ALA A 94 1.19 10.57 -11.59
CA ALA A 94 1.05 9.81 -10.36
C ALA A 94 -0.05 10.35 -9.45
N LEU A 95 -0.72 9.42 -8.77
CA LEU A 95 -1.58 9.72 -7.64
C LEU A 95 -0.81 9.37 -6.35
N ARG A 96 -0.31 10.40 -5.67
CA ARG A 96 0.47 10.29 -4.44
C ARG A 96 -0.33 10.83 -3.26
N ARG A 97 -0.99 9.93 -2.54
CA ARG A 97 -1.73 10.32 -1.34
C ARG A 97 -0.79 10.88 -0.25
N PRO A 98 -1.18 11.94 0.48
CA PRO A 98 -0.38 12.47 1.58
C PRO A 98 -0.07 11.43 2.66
N ALA A 99 0.99 11.68 3.44
CA ALA A 99 1.28 10.90 4.63
C ALA A 99 0.37 11.32 5.78
N TRP A 100 -0.03 10.37 6.62
CA TRP A 100 -0.59 10.73 7.92
C TRP A 100 0.45 11.55 8.69
N GLN A 101 -0.04 12.50 9.47
CA GLN A 101 0.77 13.34 10.34
C GLN A 101 0.52 12.91 11.79
N ALA A 102 1.58 12.85 12.59
CA ALA A 102 1.43 12.63 14.03
C ALA A 102 0.65 13.79 14.65
N GLN A 103 -0.25 13.46 15.56
CA GLN A 103 -1.10 14.37 16.32
C GLN A 103 -0.63 14.41 17.78
N PRO A 104 -1.04 15.42 18.58
CA PRO A 104 -0.78 15.42 20.01
C PRO A 104 -1.23 14.10 20.67
N GLY A 105 -0.32 13.50 21.45
CA GLY A 105 -0.54 12.20 22.09
C GLY A 105 -0.02 10.99 21.31
N ASP A 106 0.38 11.16 20.06
CA ASP A 106 1.05 10.08 19.30
C ASP A 106 2.51 9.88 19.77
N ASP A 107 2.90 8.63 20.05
CA ASP A 107 4.31 8.20 20.18
C ASP A 107 4.71 7.46 18.90
N TRP A 108 5.00 8.21 17.84
CA TRP A 108 5.49 7.64 16.59
C TRP A 108 7.01 7.61 16.57
N ARG A 109 7.56 6.44 16.25
CA ARG A 109 9.00 6.20 16.13
C ARG A 109 9.26 5.70 14.72
N GLU A 110 9.94 6.53 13.93
CA GLU A 110 10.26 6.16 12.54
C GLU A 110 11.36 5.08 12.51
N VAL A 111 11.18 4.07 11.65
CA VAL A 111 12.18 3.03 11.38
C VAL A 111 12.43 2.94 9.87
N GLU A 112 13.68 2.79 9.45
CA GLU A 112 14.03 2.85 8.02
C GLU A 112 13.79 1.52 7.30
N ASP A 113 14.10 0.40 7.96
CA ASP A 113 14.09 -0.93 7.37
C ASP A 113 13.75 -2.03 8.39
N TRP A 114 13.82 -3.29 7.95
CA TRP A 114 13.55 -4.45 8.79
C TRP A 114 14.53 -4.56 9.98
N ALA A 115 15.81 -4.29 9.76
CA ALA A 115 16.81 -4.39 10.82
C ALA A 115 16.57 -3.35 11.93
N GLY A 116 16.28 -2.11 11.54
CA GLY A 116 15.87 -1.04 12.46
C GLY A 116 14.57 -1.37 13.19
N LEU A 117 13.59 -1.95 12.49
CA LEU A 117 12.33 -2.40 13.08
C LEU A 117 12.56 -3.48 14.16
N ILE A 118 13.31 -4.54 13.86
CA ILE A 118 13.61 -5.59 14.84
C ILE A 118 14.36 -5.04 16.05
N HIS A 119 15.32 -4.13 15.83
CA HIS A 119 16.02 -3.47 16.93
C HIS A 119 15.04 -2.68 17.82
N ALA A 120 14.16 -1.89 17.22
CA ALA A 120 13.16 -1.09 17.93
C ALA A 120 12.09 -1.94 18.64
N LEU A 121 11.89 -3.20 18.22
CA LEU A 121 10.92 -4.12 18.80
C LEU A 121 11.38 -4.77 20.11
N LYS A 122 12.68 -4.77 20.42
CA LYS A 122 13.26 -5.44 21.60
C LYS A 122 12.56 -5.16 22.95
N PRO A 123 12.11 -3.93 23.28
CA PRO A 123 11.48 -3.67 24.57
C PRO A 123 10.02 -4.14 24.65
N PHE A 124 9.42 -4.59 23.54
CA PHE A 124 8.02 -4.96 23.45
C PHE A 124 7.83 -6.49 23.48
N ARG A 125 6.58 -6.93 23.69
CA ARG A 125 6.17 -8.33 23.90
C ARG A 125 5.01 -8.72 23.01
N ARG A 126 4.12 -7.80 22.65
CA ARG A 126 2.88 -8.04 21.88
C ARG A 126 2.76 -7.13 20.65
N PRO A 127 3.67 -7.23 19.66
CA PRO A 127 3.59 -6.40 18.47
C PRO A 127 2.40 -6.74 17.58
N LEU A 128 1.67 -5.71 17.13
CA LEU A 128 0.71 -5.81 16.03
C LEU A 128 1.34 -5.32 14.72
N PHE A 129 1.58 -6.23 13.78
CA PHE A 129 2.05 -5.86 12.44
C PHE A 129 0.88 -5.66 11.49
N THR A 130 0.85 -4.51 10.84
CA THR A 130 -0.11 -4.17 9.77
C THR A 130 0.54 -4.09 8.40
N LEU A 131 1.60 -4.89 8.20
CA LEU A 131 2.43 -4.92 6.98
C LEU A 131 1.98 -5.95 5.94
N GLY A 132 0.88 -6.65 6.18
CA GLY A 132 0.43 -7.75 5.34
C GLY A 132 1.24 -9.02 5.59
N ARG A 133 1.69 -9.66 4.52
CA ARG A 133 2.39 -10.96 4.57
C ARG A 133 3.91 -10.85 4.70
N GLU A 134 4.47 -9.66 4.60
CA GLU A 134 5.91 -9.43 4.66
C GLU A 134 6.57 -10.02 5.92
N PRO A 135 6.02 -9.88 7.14
CA PRO A 135 6.65 -10.45 8.34
C PRO A 135 6.65 -11.99 8.39
N LEU A 136 5.89 -12.69 7.53
CA LEU A 136 5.82 -14.15 7.53
C LEU A 136 7.16 -14.82 7.17
N GLN A 137 8.05 -14.10 6.48
CA GLN A 137 9.37 -14.63 6.15
C GLN A 137 10.34 -14.63 7.36
N HIS A 138 9.92 -14.08 8.50
CA HIS A 138 10.75 -13.86 9.69
C HIS A 138 10.17 -14.51 10.95
N LEU A 139 9.21 -15.43 10.82
CA LEU A 139 8.55 -16.05 11.99
C LEU A 139 9.52 -16.85 12.88
N ASP A 140 10.62 -17.32 12.30
CA ASP A 140 11.67 -18.06 13.02
C ASP A 140 12.59 -17.12 13.83
N GLU A 141 12.57 -15.82 13.54
CA GLU A 141 13.36 -14.79 14.23
C GLU A 141 12.65 -14.21 15.46
N ILE A 142 11.42 -14.63 15.74
CA ILE A 142 10.63 -14.10 16.86
C ILE A 142 11.30 -14.47 18.19
N PRO A 143 11.66 -13.50 19.05
CA PRO A 143 12.24 -13.77 20.36
C PRO A 143 11.31 -14.61 21.24
N PRO A 144 11.83 -15.51 22.10
CA PRO A 144 11.02 -16.38 22.95
C PRO A 144 9.99 -15.66 23.83
N GLU A 145 10.27 -14.41 24.22
CA GLU A 145 9.43 -13.58 25.07
C GLU A 145 8.39 -12.75 24.30
N GLN A 146 8.37 -12.83 22.97
CA GLN A 146 7.43 -12.10 22.13
C GLN A 146 6.36 -13.02 21.52
N PHE A 147 5.18 -12.42 21.30
CA PHE A 147 4.10 -13.02 20.52
C PHE A 147 3.60 -12.02 19.49
N TRP A 148 3.75 -12.31 18.21
CA TRP A 148 3.41 -11.40 17.13
C TRP A 148 1.98 -11.63 16.63
N THR A 149 1.21 -10.54 16.50
CA THR A 149 -0.05 -10.55 15.76
C THR A 149 0.17 -9.93 14.39
N LEU A 150 0.02 -10.71 13.32
CA LEU A 150 0.14 -10.21 11.95
C LEU A 150 -1.24 -10.02 11.33
N ARG A 151 -1.49 -8.88 10.70
CA ARG A 151 -2.70 -8.65 9.92
C ARG A 151 -2.41 -8.73 8.43
N ALA A 152 -3.04 -9.69 7.77
CA ALA A 152 -2.99 -9.89 6.33
C ALA A 152 -4.39 -9.88 5.71
N LEU A 153 -4.47 -9.81 4.37
CA LEU A 153 -5.74 -9.83 3.64
C LEU A 153 -6.56 -11.11 3.85
N GLN A 154 -5.86 -12.21 4.10
CA GLN A 154 -6.42 -13.53 4.37
C GLN A 154 -5.63 -14.14 5.52
N ALA A 155 -6.32 -14.87 6.40
CA ALA A 155 -5.68 -15.60 7.46
C ALA A 155 -4.83 -16.72 6.85
N CYS A 156 -3.73 -17.04 7.50
CA CYS A 156 -2.92 -18.21 7.20
C CYS A 156 -2.34 -18.76 8.50
N PRO A 157 -1.79 -19.99 8.50
CA PRO A 157 -1.08 -20.48 9.66
C PRO A 157 0.08 -19.56 10.04
N GLY A 158 0.23 -19.31 11.35
CA GLY A 158 1.44 -18.76 11.94
C GLY A 158 2.30 -19.87 12.55
N ASN A 159 2.92 -19.62 13.70
CA ASN A 159 3.66 -20.60 14.49
C ASN A 159 3.34 -20.42 15.99
N ASP A 160 4.07 -21.12 16.87
CA ASP A 160 3.83 -21.07 18.32
C ASP A 160 3.96 -19.66 18.95
N ARG A 161 4.59 -18.71 18.25
CA ARG A 161 4.81 -17.33 18.71
C ARG A 161 4.19 -16.28 17.79
N CYS A 162 3.35 -16.70 16.85
CA CYS A 162 2.74 -15.80 15.90
C CYS A 162 1.36 -16.28 15.48
N GLU A 163 0.41 -15.36 15.44
CA GLU A 163 -0.87 -15.58 14.79
C GLU A 163 -1.07 -14.62 13.61
N VAL A 164 -1.77 -15.07 12.58
CA VAL A 164 -2.08 -14.26 11.41
C VAL A 164 -3.59 -14.10 11.29
N ILE A 165 -4.06 -12.88 11.53
CA ILE A 165 -5.46 -12.52 11.36
C ILE A 165 -5.73 -12.09 9.92
N GLY A 166 -6.78 -12.65 9.34
CA GLY A 166 -7.29 -12.28 8.02
C GLY A 166 -8.31 -11.18 8.14
N ALA A 167 -8.00 -9.97 7.67
CA ALA A 167 -8.95 -8.87 7.69
C ALA A 167 -8.72 -7.91 6.52
N ARG A 168 -9.80 -7.29 6.06
CA ARG A 168 -9.80 -6.29 4.99
C ARG A 168 -10.57 -5.07 5.45
N GLY A 169 -9.99 -3.90 5.21
CA GLY A 169 -10.64 -2.64 5.52
C GLY A 169 -11.84 -2.31 4.61
N PRO A 170 -12.53 -1.19 4.87
CA PRO A 170 -12.19 -0.21 5.90
C PRO A 170 -12.29 -0.79 7.31
N PHE A 171 -11.33 -0.44 8.16
CA PHE A 171 -11.35 -0.82 9.57
C PHE A 171 -12.17 0.20 10.35
N HIS A 172 -12.83 -0.24 11.42
CA HIS A 172 -13.62 0.61 12.30
C HIS A 172 -12.93 0.76 13.65
N LEU A 173 -13.12 1.92 14.29
CA LEU A 173 -12.44 2.27 15.53
C LEU A 173 -12.72 1.29 16.66
N ASP A 174 -13.99 0.89 16.83
CA ASP A 174 -14.39 -0.04 17.90
C ASP A 174 -13.80 -1.45 17.69
N ASP A 175 -13.71 -1.92 16.44
CA ASP A 175 -13.09 -3.19 16.13
C ASP A 175 -11.57 -3.18 16.44
N GLU A 176 -10.90 -2.05 16.18
CA GLU A 176 -9.49 -1.87 16.53
C GLU A 176 -9.30 -1.86 18.04
N ARG A 177 -10.16 -1.18 18.82
CA ARG A 177 -10.10 -1.19 20.29
C ARG A 177 -10.23 -2.60 20.84
N VAL A 178 -11.19 -3.36 20.32
CA VAL A 178 -11.40 -4.76 20.68
C VAL A 178 -10.16 -5.60 20.34
N LEU A 179 -9.55 -5.39 19.18
CA LEU A 179 -8.35 -6.12 18.79
C LEU A 179 -7.16 -5.81 19.72
N PHE A 180 -6.88 -4.53 19.98
CA PHE A 180 -5.79 -4.12 20.86
C PHE A 180 -5.94 -4.73 22.25
N ALA A 181 -7.14 -4.63 22.83
CA ALA A 181 -7.43 -5.17 24.15
C ALA A 181 -7.35 -6.70 24.20
N ARG A 182 -7.91 -7.42 23.22
CA ARG A 182 -7.92 -8.90 23.22
C ARG A 182 -6.53 -9.51 23.06
N ARG A 183 -5.58 -8.78 22.48
CA ARG A 183 -4.24 -9.27 22.15
C ARG A 183 -3.14 -8.62 22.98
N ASP A 184 -3.53 -7.79 23.95
CA ASP A 184 -2.63 -7.03 24.81
C ASP A 184 -1.57 -6.24 24.01
N ILE A 185 -1.98 -5.65 22.88
CA ILE A 185 -1.03 -5.02 21.95
C ILE A 185 -0.28 -3.88 22.64
N ASP A 186 1.04 -4.00 22.70
CA ASP A 186 1.94 -3.04 23.37
C ASP A 186 2.79 -2.21 22.40
N VAL A 187 2.74 -2.55 21.11
CA VAL A 187 3.32 -1.74 20.02
C VAL A 187 2.61 -2.02 18.70
N LEU A 188 2.33 -0.96 17.95
CA LEU A 188 1.81 -1.04 16.59
C LEU A 188 2.94 -0.87 15.58
N VAL A 189 3.06 -1.78 14.62
CA VAL A 189 3.96 -1.65 13.47
C VAL A 189 3.15 -1.35 12.22
N SER A 190 3.47 -0.24 11.54
CA SER A 190 2.71 0.17 10.36
C SER A 190 3.51 0.90 9.29
N LYS A 191 3.05 0.76 8.04
CA LYS A 191 3.41 1.63 6.93
C LYS A 191 2.58 2.90 7.02
N ASN A 192 3.18 4.07 6.83
CA ASN A 192 2.45 5.32 6.72
C ASN A 192 1.72 5.37 5.36
N SER A 193 0.60 4.65 5.22
CA SER A 193 -0.12 4.57 3.95
C SER A 193 -0.89 5.84 3.63
N GLY A 194 -1.25 6.66 4.63
CA GLY A 194 -2.10 7.84 4.45
C GLY A 194 -3.55 7.50 4.11
N SER A 195 -3.99 6.26 4.38
CA SER A 195 -5.32 5.77 4.06
C SER A 195 -6.30 5.93 5.21
N VAL A 196 -7.36 6.72 5.01
CA VAL A 196 -8.45 6.84 5.99
C VAL A 196 -9.02 5.47 6.37
N ALA A 197 -9.12 4.55 5.41
CA ALA A 197 -9.65 3.20 5.64
C ALA A 197 -8.78 2.33 6.57
N THR A 198 -7.52 2.71 6.83
CA THR A 198 -6.63 1.98 7.74
C THR A 198 -6.09 2.84 8.87
N GLU A 199 -6.53 4.09 8.99
CA GLU A 199 -6.13 5.03 10.04
C GLU A 199 -6.61 4.65 11.45
N PRO A 200 -7.79 4.01 11.68
CA PRO A 200 -8.31 3.80 13.03
C PRO A 200 -7.38 3.11 14.03
N LYS A 201 -6.49 2.23 13.58
CA LYS A 201 -5.45 1.61 14.43
C LYS A 201 -4.49 2.62 15.06
N LEU A 202 -4.24 3.75 14.40
CA LEU A 202 -3.37 4.83 14.89
C LEU A 202 -4.12 5.64 15.95
N GLU A 203 -5.41 5.86 15.76
CA GLU A 203 -6.28 6.49 16.74
C GLU A 203 -6.35 5.65 18.02
N VAL A 204 -6.57 4.34 17.92
CA VAL A 204 -6.54 3.44 19.09
C VAL A 204 -5.17 3.42 19.76
N ALA A 205 -4.08 3.40 18.98
CA ALA A 205 -2.74 3.45 19.55
C ALA A 205 -2.54 4.73 20.38
N ARG A 206 -3.01 5.88 19.89
CA ARG A 206 -3.01 7.16 20.62
C ARG A 206 -3.84 7.11 21.89
N GLU A 207 -5.08 6.61 21.80
CA GLU A 207 -6.00 6.49 22.94
C GLU A 207 -5.38 5.67 24.09
N LEU A 208 -4.65 4.62 23.74
CA LEU A 208 -4.05 3.68 24.69
C LEU A 208 -2.61 4.05 25.07
N GLY A 209 -2.03 5.10 24.49
CA GLY A 209 -0.62 5.45 24.68
C GLY A 209 0.35 4.37 24.17
N VAL A 210 -0.08 3.55 23.21
CA VAL A 210 0.72 2.49 22.59
C VAL A 210 1.65 3.10 21.54
N PRO A 211 2.97 2.87 21.61
CA PRO A 211 3.90 3.36 20.62
C PRO A 211 3.63 2.78 19.22
N VAL A 212 3.89 3.60 18.20
CA VAL A 212 3.77 3.20 16.79
C VAL A 212 5.15 3.23 16.14
N LEU A 213 5.64 2.06 15.75
CA LEU A 213 6.79 1.94 14.86
C LEU A 213 6.31 2.15 13.42
N ILE A 214 6.57 3.35 12.90
CA ILE A 214 6.20 3.75 11.54
C ILE A 214 7.38 3.50 10.60
N LEU A 215 7.18 2.68 9.57
CA LEU A 215 8.19 2.54 8.53
C LEU A 215 8.32 3.84 7.75
N LYS A 216 9.54 4.28 7.49
CA LYS A 216 9.83 5.43 6.62
C LYS A 216 9.26 5.19 5.22
N ARG A 217 8.63 6.22 4.63
CA ARG A 217 8.17 6.12 3.24
C ARG A 217 9.38 6.06 2.30
N PRO A 218 9.37 5.18 1.28
CA PRO A 218 10.43 5.18 0.30
C PRO A 218 10.38 6.45 -0.56
N THR A 219 11.54 6.84 -1.08
CA THR A 219 11.61 7.88 -2.13
C THR A 219 10.94 7.36 -3.40
N LEU A 220 10.09 8.18 -4.02
CA LEU A 220 9.41 7.88 -5.27
C LEU A 220 10.01 8.72 -6.41
N PRO A 221 9.98 8.23 -7.66
CA PRO A 221 10.54 8.97 -8.79
C PRO A 221 9.70 10.21 -9.11
N GLN A 222 10.35 11.23 -9.65
CA GLN A 222 9.67 12.35 -10.29
C GLN A 222 8.93 11.87 -11.56
N VAL A 223 7.77 12.45 -11.79
CA VAL A 223 6.89 12.19 -12.94
C VAL A 223 6.37 13.51 -13.51
N ASP A 224 5.71 13.47 -14.67
CA ASP A 224 5.29 14.67 -15.40
C ASP A 224 4.17 15.44 -14.72
N ALA A 225 3.32 14.76 -13.94
CA ALA A 225 2.31 15.39 -13.09
C ALA A 225 1.99 14.55 -11.85
N GLU A 226 1.78 15.21 -10.72
CA GLU A 226 1.40 14.57 -9.46
C GLU A 226 0.08 15.11 -8.92
N PHE A 227 -0.75 14.20 -8.43
CA PHE A 227 -2.04 14.50 -7.82
C PHE A 227 -2.09 13.89 -6.42
N THR A 228 -2.70 14.59 -5.47
CA THR A 228 -2.91 14.09 -4.11
C THR A 228 -4.30 13.49 -3.88
N ARG A 229 -5.24 13.78 -4.79
CA ARG A 229 -6.63 13.34 -4.72
C ARG A 229 -7.08 12.83 -6.09
N TYR A 230 -7.78 11.70 -6.10
CA TYR A 230 -8.22 11.06 -7.35
C TYR A 230 -9.22 11.91 -8.13
N CYS A 231 -10.05 12.72 -7.45
CA CYS A 231 -10.99 13.62 -8.12
C CYS A 231 -10.29 14.68 -8.97
N LEU A 232 -9.15 15.22 -8.51
CA LEU A 232 -8.36 16.18 -9.28
C LEU A 232 -7.74 15.52 -10.52
N LEU A 233 -7.29 14.28 -10.38
CA LEU A 233 -6.77 13.49 -11.48
C LEU A 233 -7.87 13.22 -12.52
N LEU A 234 -9.08 12.82 -12.09
CA LEU A 234 -10.23 12.63 -12.99
C LEU A 234 -10.58 13.91 -13.75
N SER A 235 -10.63 15.06 -13.06
CA SER A 235 -10.85 16.35 -13.71
C SER A 235 -9.78 16.66 -14.76
N ALA A 236 -8.50 16.34 -14.51
CA ALA A 236 -7.42 16.52 -15.49
C ALA A 236 -7.50 15.53 -16.67
N LEU A 237 -8.18 14.39 -16.49
CA LEU A 237 -8.50 13.45 -17.57
C LEU A 237 -9.75 13.83 -18.37
N HIS A 238 -10.55 14.79 -17.87
CA HIS A 238 -11.89 15.10 -18.38
C HIS A 238 -12.85 13.90 -18.25
N LEU A 239 -12.74 13.17 -17.13
CA LEU A 239 -13.61 12.05 -16.73
C LEU A 239 -14.41 12.40 -15.47
#